data_AF-A0A2V8XMU5-F1
#
_entry.id   AF-A0A2V8XMU5-F1
#
_cell.length_a   1.000
_cell.length_b   1.000
_cell.length_c   1.000
_cell.angle_alpha   90.00
_cell.angle_beta   90.00
_cell.angle_gamma   90.00
#
_symmetry.space_group_name_H-M   'P 1'
#
loop_
_entity.id
_entity.type
_entity.pdbx_description
1 polymer ?
#
loop_
_entity_poly.entity_id
_entity_poly.type
_entity_poly.pdbx_seq_one_letter_code
_entity_poly.pdbx_strand_id
1 'polypeptide(L)'
;MNQLFDFFFTNEKLRWKVYVAAGGASLIYALVNLWVFRRNEERVFSETVWVLVFLVPSIALFAAVYARRGRAVTTEPVYSYQLPRGSLRLIVAGAGAVALLTNMLRIDVATLQASLADFALARIASQFDAVHAASLSPEQLQARFQRIESIVANSSANQIPVDAATLKKTQSTLAGYLERRPLPPQTNQAGWAVAIDLEALALKRDVQTGQIISRQIGEPNAVLNSILLLDHDVHFQGEHSVIFVNDMITIKGAFVTFDKIDFGGSGTPLVLLDDRATALVSDSILQAGAQILDGITWVNVRFEKTRILYNEGPLRLRNVSFKDCDLRDLEPPFHNEQELLKRIREAHGQPFTYVYEPVAAAPATMPRQPTPTPFK
;
A
#
# COMPACT_ATOMS: atom_id res chain seq x y z
N MET A 1 18.27 56.23 8.87
CA MET A 1 17.58 55.03 8.34
C MET A 1 18.28 54.40 7.12
N ASN A 2 19.09 55.13 6.34
CA ASN A 2 19.67 54.62 5.08
C ASN A 2 20.81 53.59 5.21
N GLN A 3 21.64 53.64 6.25
CA GLN A 3 22.78 52.71 6.39
C GLN A 3 22.40 51.22 6.55
N LEU A 4 21.20 50.96 7.04
CA LEU A 4 20.70 49.61 7.34
C LEU A 4 20.13 48.95 6.08
N PHE A 5 19.43 49.77 5.28
CA PHE A 5 18.94 49.41 3.96
C PHE A 5 20.13 49.21 2.99
N ASP A 6 21.08 50.15 2.96
CA ASP A 6 22.27 50.03 2.13
C ASP A 6 23.10 48.80 2.49
N PHE A 7 23.35 48.52 3.77
CA PHE A 7 24.12 47.33 4.20
C PHE A 7 23.47 46.00 3.77
N PHE A 8 22.14 45.92 3.80
CA PHE A 8 21.42 44.70 3.41
C PHE A 8 21.36 44.51 1.88
N PHE A 9 21.22 45.60 1.12
CA PHE A 9 21.07 45.55 -0.33
C PHE A 9 22.40 45.61 -1.12
N THR A 10 23.49 46.14 -0.55
CA THR A 10 24.81 46.17 -1.21
C THR A 10 25.68 44.94 -0.95
N ASN A 11 25.48 44.22 0.16
CA ASN A 11 26.30 43.04 0.47
C ASN A 11 25.65 41.74 -0.05
N GLU A 12 25.87 41.47 -1.34
CA GLU A 12 25.31 40.33 -2.07
C GLU A 12 25.52 38.97 -1.37
N LYS A 13 26.70 38.76 -0.77
CA LYS A 13 27.06 37.52 -0.06
C LYS A 13 26.27 37.32 1.23
N LEU A 14 25.94 38.41 1.94
CA LEU A 14 25.13 38.35 3.16
C LEU A 14 23.65 38.12 2.80
N ARG A 15 23.17 38.83 1.77
CA ARG A 15 21.79 38.77 1.29
C ARG A 15 21.40 37.37 0.84
N TRP A 16 22.25 36.70 0.04
CA TRP A 16 22.02 35.32 -0.38
C TRP A 16 21.90 34.36 0.80
N LYS A 17 22.78 34.48 1.81
CA LYS A 17 22.76 33.62 3.01
C LYS A 17 21.49 33.81 3.84
N VAL A 18 21.01 35.05 3.97
CA VAL A 18 19.76 35.34 4.70
C VAL A 18 18.55 34.78 3.94
N TYR A 19 18.49 34.91 2.62
CA TYR A 19 17.40 34.34 1.82
C TYR A 19 17.39 32.82 1.84
N VAL A 20 18.56 32.18 1.73
CA VAL A 20 18.68 30.73 1.81
C VAL A 20 18.27 30.22 3.20
N ALA A 21 18.73 30.86 4.28
CA ALA A 21 18.38 30.47 5.64
C ALA A 21 16.88 30.67 5.92
N ALA A 22 16.30 31.78 5.46
CA ALA A 22 14.88 32.05 5.61
C ALA A 22 14.02 31.08 4.81
N GLY A 23 14.37 30.81 3.55
CA GLY A 23 13.70 29.82 2.72
C GLY A 23 13.75 28.41 3.34
N GLY A 24 14.91 28.01 3.87
CA GLY A 24 15.06 26.73 4.56
C GLY A 24 14.20 26.63 5.83
N ALA A 25 14.19 27.66 6.67
CA ALA A 25 13.38 27.68 7.90
C ALA A 25 11.87 27.68 7.60
N SER A 26 11.44 28.46 6.61
CA SER A 26 10.04 28.49 6.15
C SER A 26 9.60 27.16 5.58
N LEU A 27 10.46 26.47 4.82
CA LEU A 27 10.13 25.15 4.27
C LEU A 27 10.00 24.10 5.39
N ILE A 28 10.93 24.09 6.35
CA ILE A 28 10.85 23.17 7.51
C ILE A 28 9.55 23.43 8.29
N TYR A 29 9.20 24.71 8.52
CA TYR A 29 7.95 25.08 9.18
C TYR A 29 6.72 24.56 8.42
N ALA A 30 6.67 24.77 7.10
CA ALA A 30 5.58 24.28 6.26
C ALA A 30 5.48 22.76 6.30
N LEU A 31 6.62 22.06 6.16
CA LEU A 31 6.66 20.60 6.16
C LEU A 31 6.20 20.02 7.50
N VAL A 32 6.67 20.57 8.63
CA VAL A 32 6.24 20.09 9.96
C VAL A 32 4.73 20.36 10.16
N ASN A 33 4.21 21.53 9.80
CA ASN A 33 2.80 21.84 10.03
C ASN A 33 1.84 21.11 9.09
N LEU A 34 2.23 20.91 7.83
CA LEU A 34 1.43 20.15 6.86
C LEU A 34 1.47 18.64 7.15
N TRP A 35 2.65 18.09 7.43
CA TRP A 35 2.83 16.64 7.46
C TRP A 35 2.78 16.03 8.87
N VAL A 36 3.31 16.73 9.89
CA VAL A 36 3.29 16.25 11.29
C VAL A 36 2.00 16.65 11.98
N PHE A 37 1.59 17.92 11.84
CA PHE A 37 0.41 18.46 12.52
C PHE A 37 -0.87 18.45 11.66
N ARG A 38 -0.79 18.02 10.38
CA ARG A 38 -1.92 17.89 9.45
C ARG A 38 -2.84 19.13 9.41
N ARG A 39 -2.23 20.33 9.40
CA ARG A 39 -2.96 21.60 9.35
C ARG A 39 -3.34 21.94 7.90
N ASN A 40 -4.44 22.67 7.74
CA ASN A 40 -4.99 23.08 6.43
C ASN A 40 -3.94 23.81 5.57
N GLU A 41 -3.81 23.37 4.32
CA GLU A 41 -2.82 23.83 3.33
C GLU A 41 -2.85 25.35 3.08
N GLU A 42 -4.02 25.96 2.88
CA GLU A 42 -4.14 27.40 2.61
C GLU A 42 -3.70 28.24 3.82
N ARG A 43 -3.95 27.71 5.03
CA ARG A 43 -3.57 28.37 6.29
C ARG A 43 -2.08 28.23 6.55
N VAL A 44 -1.49 27.05 6.29
CA VAL A 44 -0.04 26.86 6.44
C VAL A 44 0.71 27.63 5.35
N PHE A 45 0.19 27.73 4.14
CA PHE A 45 0.79 28.53 3.07
C PHE A 45 0.84 30.02 3.45
N SER A 46 -0.29 30.59 3.87
CA SER A 46 -0.33 31.99 4.34
C SER A 46 0.56 32.22 5.57
N GLU A 47 0.56 31.33 6.56
CA GLU A 47 1.47 31.38 7.72
C GLU A 47 2.95 31.28 7.29
N THR A 48 3.28 30.44 6.31
CA THR A 48 4.65 30.27 5.80
C THR A 48 5.14 31.53 5.06
N VAL A 49 4.26 32.18 4.31
CA VAL A 49 4.53 33.49 3.69
C VAL A 49 4.78 34.54 4.77
N TRP A 50 3.98 34.57 5.85
CA TRP A 50 4.22 35.47 6.98
C TRP A 50 5.54 35.18 7.70
N VAL A 51 5.88 33.91 7.93
CA VAL A 51 7.19 33.51 8.47
C VAL A 51 8.31 34.04 7.57
N LEU A 52 8.20 33.92 6.25
CA LEU A 52 9.21 34.40 5.31
C LEU A 52 9.32 35.94 5.33
N VAL A 53 8.19 36.64 5.41
CA VAL A 53 8.11 38.11 5.46
C VAL A 53 8.62 38.68 6.78
N PHE A 54 8.45 38.00 7.91
CA PHE A 54 8.93 38.49 9.22
C PHE A 54 10.36 38.04 9.56
N LEU A 55 10.78 36.87 9.08
CA LEU A 55 12.10 36.32 9.39
C LEU A 55 13.22 37.05 8.63
N VAL A 56 12.99 37.46 7.38
CA VAL A 56 13.96 38.21 6.58
C VAL A 56 14.32 39.58 7.21
N PRO A 57 13.36 40.44 7.60
CA PRO A 57 13.64 41.69 8.31
C PRO A 57 14.25 41.49 9.70
N SER A 58 13.83 40.46 10.44
CA SER A 58 14.32 40.19 11.80
C SER A 58 15.79 39.76 11.80
N ILE A 59 16.18 38.91 10.84
CA ILE A 59 17.59 38.51 10.64
C ILE A 59 18.41 39.70 10.11
N ALA A 60 17.85 40.53 9.22
CA ALA A 60 18.50 41.74 8.74
C ALA A 60 18.75 42.76 9.86
N LEU A 61 17.76 42.99 10.73
CA LEU A 61 17.84 43.86 11.89
C LEU A 61 18.88 43.33 12.90
N PHE A 62 18.87 42.03 13.17
CA PHE A 62 19.84 41.38 14.05
C PHE A 62 21.27 41.53 13.51
N ALA A 63 21.49 41.27 12.22
CA ALA A 63 22.79 41.43 11.58
C ALA A 63 23.31 42.88 11.63
N ALA A 64 22.42 43.86 11.46
CA ALA A 64 22.77 45.27 11.52
C ALA A 64 23.01 45.79 12.94
N VAL A 65 22.26 45.32 13.94
CA VAL A 65 22.52 45.63 15.35
C VAL A 65 23.85 45.02 15.80
N TYR A 66 24.17 43.81 15.33
CA TYR A 66 25.45 43.15 15.58
C TYR A 66 26.62 43.91 14.92
N ALA A 67 26.46 44.33 13.65
CA ALA A 67 27.43 45.15 12.94
C ALA A 67 27.64 46.54 13.57
N ARG A 68 26.58 47.16 14.12
CA ARG A 68 26.68 48.45 14.81
C ARG A 68 27.30 48.37 16.20
N ARG A 69 27.16 47.23 16.90
CA ARG A 69 27.79 47.00 18.20
C ARG A 69 29.27 46.62 18.09
N GLY A 70 29.75 46.19 16.92
CA GLY A 70 31.18 46.07 16.61
C GLY A 70 31.74 47.36 16.01
N ARG A 71 32.20 48.30 16.84
CA ARG A 71 32.76 49.59 16.40
C ARG A 71 34.09 49.42 15.63
N ALA A 72 34.21 50.26 14.58
CA ALA A 72 35.41 50.96 14.11
C ALA A 72 36.69 50.14 13.84
N VAL A 73 36.98 49.85 12.56
CA VAL A 73 38.36 49.72 12.08
C VAL A 73 38.48 50.48 10.76
N THR A 74 39.22 51.58 10.84
CA THR A 74 39.74 52.41 9.76
C THR A 74 40.59 51.59 8.78
N THR A 75 40.55 52.03 7.53
CA THR A 75 41.48 51.79 6.42
C THR A 75 42.89 51.32 6.81
N GLU A 76 43.23 50.06 6.53
CA GLU A 76 44.36 49.56 5.72
C GLU A 76 44.65 48.06 5.99
N PRO A 77 45.35 47.34 5.08
CA PRO A 77 44.98 46.00 4.64
C PRO A 77 45.63 44.86 5.46
N VAL A 78 45.11 43.65 5.21
CA VAL A 78 45.62 42.35 5.69
C VAL A 78 45.31 42.05 7.17
N TYR A 79 44.10 41.56 7.44
CA TYR A 79 43.92 40.52 8.47
C TYR A 79 42.84 39.53 8.02
N SER A 80 43.25 38.27 8.02
CA SER A 80 42.43 37.07 7.89
C SER A 80 41.05 37.23 8.52
N TYR A 81 40.00 37.15 7.72
CA TYR A 81 38.63 36.99 8.17
C TYR A 81 38.53 35.64 8.91
N GLN A 82 38.89 35.60 10.19
CA GLN A 82 38.57 34.47 11.04
C GLN A 82 37.05 34.46 11.19
N LEU A 83 36.40 33.62 10.38
CA LEU A 83 34.99 33.32 10.52
C LEU A 83 34.72 33.01 11.99
N PRO A 84 33.86 33.76 12.70
CA PRO A 84 33.54 33.45 14.08
C PRO A 84 33.07 31.99 14.14
N ARG A 85 33.58 31.19 15.08
CA ARG A 85 33.38 29.71 15.12
C ARG A 85 31.90 29.28 15.02
N GLY A 86 30.95 30.14 15.37
CA GLY A 86 29.50 29.92 15.15
C GLY A 86 29.03 30.11 13.70
N SER A 87 29.65 30.99 12.93
CA SER A 87 29.33 31.21 11.50
C SER A 87 29.73 30.04 10.62
N LEU A 88 30.79 29.30 10.97
CA LEU A 88 31.15 28.05 10.27
C LEU A 88 30.05 27.00 10.46
N ARG A 89 29.48 26.89 11.67
CA ARG A 89 28.35 25.98 11.94
C ARG A 89 27.09 26.39 11.16
N LEU A 90 26.81 27.68 11.05
CA LEU A 90 25.70 28.21 10.25
C LEU A 90 25.93 28.03 8.74
N ILE A 91 27.17 28.15 8.26
CA ILE A 91 27.51 27.90 6.86
C ILE A 91 27.44 26.40 6.55
N VAL A 92 27.90 25.54 7.45
CA VAL A 92 27.76 24.08 7.31
C VAL A 92 26.29 23.66 7.40
N ALA A 93 25.51 24.23 8.31
CA ALA A 93 24.07 23.98 8.39
C ALA A 93 23.31 24.53 7.17
N GLY A 94 23.67 25.72 6.68
CA GLY A 94 23.11 26.33 5.48
C GLY A 94 23.51 25.59 4.20
N ALA A 95 24.76 25.15 4.09
CA ALA A 95 25.23 24.30 3.00
C ALA A 95 24.61 22.90 3.09
N GLY A 96 24.40 22.36 4.29
CA GLY A 96 23.67 21.12 4.52
C GLY A 96 22.20 21.23 4.13
N ALA A 97 21.55 22.35 4.45
CA ALA A 97 20.18 22.65 4.04
C ALA A 97 20.07 22.86 2.52
N VAL A 98 21.01 23.58 1.89
CA VAL A 98 21.08 23.74 0.43
C VAL A 98 21.38 22.42 -0.26
N ALA A 99 22.27 21.60 0.28
CA ALA A 99 22.58 20.26 -0.21
C ALA A 99 21.38 19.32 -0.05
N LEU A 100 20.63 19.42 1.06
CA LEU A 100 19.36 18.74 1.24
C LEU A 100 18.32 19.23 0.24
N LEU A 101 18.21 20.54 -0.01
CA LEU A 101 17.29 21.13 -0.99
C LEU A 101 17.65 20.76 -2.43
N THR A 102 18.94 20.78 -2.80
CA THR A 102 19.40 20.37 -4.13
C THR A 102 19.34 18.86 -4.32
N ASN A 103 19.53 18.06 -3.26
CA ASN A 103 19.25 16.63 -3.31
C ASN A 103 17.75 16.36 -3.33
N MET A 104 16.91 17.12 -2.62
CA MET A 104 15.44 16.99 -2.68
C MET A 104 14.87 17.43 -4.03
N LEU A 105 15.46 18.42 -4.70
CA LEU A 105 15.16 18.76 -6.09
C LEU A 105 15.58 17.67 -7.09
N ARG A 106 16.47 16.75 -6.67
CA ARG A 106 16.88 15.57 -7.46
C ARG A 106 16.13 14.29 -7.05
N ILE A 107 15.49 14.28 -5.88
CA ILE A 107 14.67 13.16 -5.42
C ILE A 107 13.30 13.38 -6.02
N ASP A 108 12.92 12.51 -6.95
CA ASP A 108 11.57 12.48 -7.47
C ASP A 108 10.59 12.30 -6.30
N VAL A 109 9.56 13.16 -6.27
CA VAL A 109 8.52 13.17 -5.24
C VAL A 109 7.89 11.79 -5.12
N ALA A 110 7.76 11.06 -6.24
CA ALA A 110 7.25 9.69 -6.25
C ALA A 110 8.17 8.73 -5.47
N THR A 111 9.49 8.86 -5.59
CA THR A 111 10.45 8.01 -4.85
C THR A 111 10.41 8.30 -3.34
N LEU A 112 10.25 9.57 -2.96
CA LEU A 112 10.11 9.94 -1.55
C LEU A 112 8.80 9.38 -0.98
N GLN A 113 7.69 9.56 -1.70
CA GLN A 113 6.38 9.01 -1.32
C GLN A 113 6.41 7.49 -1.18
N ALA A 114 7.08 6.79 -2.11
CA ALA A 114 7.28 5.35 -2.04
C ALA A 114 8.05 4.94 -0.78
N SER A 115 9.22 5.56 -0.53
CA SER A 115 10.04 5.22 0.64
C SER A 115 9.33 5.46 1.98
N LEU A 116 8.48 6.49 2.05
CA LEU A 116 7.66 6.78 3.22
C LEU A 116 6.54 5.76 3.40
N ALA A 117 5.90 5.34 2.31
CA ALA A 117 4.91 4.27 2.33
C ALA A 117 5.54 2.93 2.75
N ASP A 118 6.69 2.58 2.19
CA ASP A 118 7.45 1.37 2.55
C ASP A 118 7.82 1.39 4.05
N PHE A 119 8.36 2.51 4.53
CA PHE A 119 8.68 2.66 5.96
C PHE A 119 7.45 2.53 6.85
N ALA A 120 6.32 3.13 6.45
CA ALA A 120 5.08 3.04 7.21
C ALA A 120 4.55 1.60 7.25
N LEU A 121 4.54 0.90 6.12
CA LEU A 121 4.11 -0.50 6.02
C LEU A 121 5.01 -1.42 6.84
N ALA A 122 6.34 -1.31 6.68
CA ALA A 122 7.30 -2.11 7.44
C ALA A 122 7.18 -1.87 8.95
N ARG A 123 6.92 -0.62 9.37
CA ARG A 123 6.68 -0.29 10.78
C ARG A 123 5.36 -0.86 11.29
N ILE A 124 4.31 -0.90 10.48
CA ILE A 124 3.03 -1.48 10.88
C ILE A 124 3.16 -3.01 10.96
N ALA A 125 3.81 -3.64 9.97
CA ALA A 125 4.08 -5.07 9.93
C ALA A 125 4.80 -5.56 11.20
N SER A 126 5.86 -4.87 11.63
CA SER A 126 6.60 -5.25 12.84
C SER A 126 5.78 -5.16 14.13
N GLN A 127 4.66 -4.43 14.13
CA GLN A 127 3.76 -4.37 15.28
C GLN A 127 2.76 -5.53 15.32
N PHE A 128 2.61 -6.26 14.22
CA PHE A 128 1.87 -7.52 14.15
C PHE A 128 2.72 -8.74 14.52
N ASP A 129 4.05 -8.56 14.70
CA ASP A 129 4.90 -9.59 15.28
C ASP A 129 4.55 -9.86 16.75
N ALA A 130 4.62 -11.14 17.12
CA ALA A 130 3.89 -11.79 18.23
C ALA A 130 3.92 -11.10 19.61
N VAL A 131 4.95 -10.32 19.94
CA VAL A 131 5.11 -9.71 21.26
C VAL A 131 4.29 -8.42 21.41
N HIS A 132 4.19 -7.61 20.35
CA HIS A 132 3.47 -6.33 20.39
C HIS A 132 2.01 -6.47 19.98
N ALA A 133 1.69 -7.52 19.21
CA ALA A 133 0.39 -7.69 18.61
C ALA A 133 -0.67 -8.23 19.59
N ALA A 134 -0.26 -8.88 20.68
CA ALA A 134 -1.14 -9.44 21.71
C ALA A 134 -1.80 -8.37 22.59
N SER A 135 -1.17 -7.20 22.75
CA SER A 135 -1.64 -6.11 23.62
C SER A 135 -2.56 -5.11 22.92
N LEU A 136 -2.79 -5.25 21.61
CA LEU A 136 -3.60 -4.31 20.84
C LEU A 136 -5.09 -4.54 21.04
N SER A 137 -5.83 -3.46 21.30
CA SER A 137 -7.29 -3.48 21.33
C SER A 137 -7.88 -3.59 19.90
N PRO A 138 -9.12 -4.10 19.75
CA PRO A 138 -9.78 -4.16 18.45
C PRO A 138 -9.87 -2.82 17.71
N GLU A 139 -10.07 -1.72 18.44
CA GLU A 139 -10.10 -0.36 17.87
C GLU A 139 -8.72 0.07 17.32
N GLN A 140 -7.65 -0.24 18.05
CA GLN A 140 -6.28 0.03 17.58
C GLN A 140 -5.93 -0.81 16.36
N LEU A 141 -6.41 -2.05 16.29
CA LEU A 141 -6.25 -2.91 15.12
C LEU A 141 -6.99 -2.34 13.92
N GLN A 142 -8.24 -1.92 14.10
CA GLN A 142 -9.03 -1.33 13.03
C GLN A 142 -8.42 -0.03 12.49
N ALA A 143 -7.92 0.84 13.36
CA ALA A 143 -7.22 2.06 12.94
C ALA A 143 -5.94 1.76 12.13
N ARG A 144 -5.26 0.65 12.44
CA ARG A 144 -4.08 0.20 11.68
C ARG A 144 -4.47 -0.40 10.34
N PHE A 145 -5.54 -1.19 10.28
CA PHE A 145 -6.08 -1.72 9.02
C PHE A 145 -6.48 -0.57 8.10
N GLN A 146 -7.25 0.41 8.60
CA GLN A 146 -7.60 1.62 7.84
C GLN A 146 -6.36 2.39 7.35
N ARG A 147 -5.28 2.43 8.16
CA ARG A 147 -4.04 3.08 7.75
C ARG A 147 -3.37 2.33 6.61
N ILE A 148 -3.26 1.00 6.67
CA ILE A 148 -2.73 0.20 5.56
C ILE A 148 -3.61 0.39 4.33
N GLU A 149 -4.93 0.27 4.47
CA GLU A 149 -5.90 0.48 3.39
C GLU A 149 -5.68 1.82 2.69
N SER A 150 -5.50 2.91 3.47
CA SER A 150 -5.23 4.24 2.92
C SER A 150 -3.91 4.32 2.15
N ILE A 151 -2.87 3.59 2.59
CA ILE A 151 -1.58 3.54 1.89
C ILE A 151 -1.74 2.78 0.57
N VAL A 152 -2.43 1.63 0.60
CA VAL A 152 -2.69 0.80 -0.58
C VAL A 152 -3.54 1.55 -1.60
N ALA A 153 -4.65 2.16 -1.15
CA ALA A 153 -5.54 2.94 -2.00
C ALA A 153 -4.81 4.14 -2.64
N ASN A 154 -4.06 4.92 -1.85
CA ASN A 154 -3.29 6.06 -2.36
C ASN A 154 -2.16 5.62 -3.30
N SER A 155 -1.49 4.50 -3.00
CA SER A 155 -0.44 3.96 -3.87
C SER A 155 -1.00 3.47 -5.20
N SER A 156 -2.14 2.78 -5.18
CA SER A 156 -2.81 2.33 -6.39
C SER A 156 -3.30 3.50 -7.24
N ALA A 157 -4.00 4.46 -6.62
CA ALA A 157 -4.60 5.62 -7.31
C ALA A 157 -3.56 6.57 -7.90
N ASN A 158 -2.49 6.88 -7.15
CA ASN A 158 -1.45 7.82 -7.57
C ASN A 158 -0.21 7.12 -8.16
N GLN A 159 -0.29 5.81 -8.42
CA GLN A 159 0.79 5.00 -8.96
C GLN A 159 2.11 5.05 -8.16
N ILE A 160 2.06 5.34 -6.86
CA ILE A 160 3.25 5.46 -6.00
C ILE A 160 3.95 4.09 -5.94
N PRO A 161 5.21 3.96 -6.38
CA PRO A 161 5.89 2.68 -6.57
C PRO A 161 6.40 2.09 -5.25
N VAL A 162 5.48 1.66 -4.39
CA VAL A 162 5.77 0.92 -3.15
C VAL A 162 6.43 -0.41 -3.50
N ASP A 163 7.44 -0.80 -2.73
CA ASP A 163 8.22 -2.01 -2.95
C ASP A 163 7.36 -3.27 -2.79
N ALA A 164 7.40 -4.15 -3.81
CA ALA A 164 6.59 -5.36 -3.84
C ALA A 164 6.97 -6.33 -2.71
N ALA A 165 8.26 -6.42 -2.35
CA ALA A 165 8.70 -7.26 -1.24
C ALA A 165 8.17 -6.76 0.10
N THR A 166 8.12 -5.44 0.30
CA THR A 166 7.53 -4.81 1.49
C THR A 166 6.02 -5.06 1.58
N LEU A 167 5.29 -4.99 0.46
CA LEU A 167 3.88 -5.33 0.39
C LEU A 167 3.63 -6.80 0.74
N LYS A 168 4.34 -7.74 0.09
CA LYS A 168 4.25 -9.19 0.37
C LYS A 168 4.58 -9.52 1.83
N LYS A 169 5.64 -8.92 2.37
CA LYS A 169 6.02 -9.10 3.76
C LYS A 169 4.90 -8.64 4.69
N THR A 170 4.38 -7.42 4.49
CA THR A 170 3.29 -6.87 5.30
C THR A 170 2.03 -7.75 5.21
N GLN A 171 1.69 -8.22 4.01
CA GLN A 171 0.57 -9.12 3.78
C GLN A 171 0.76 -10.44 4.55
N SER A 172 1.92 -11.09 4.42
CA SER A 172 2.18 -12.38 5.08
C SER A 172 2.18 -12.26 6.62
N THR A 173 2.73 -11.17 7.16
CA THR A 173 2.71 -10.90 8.61
C THR A 173 1.29 -10.64 9.09
N LEU A 174 0.49 -9.90 8.33
CA LEU A 174 -0.92 -9.63 8.66
C LEU A 174 -1.76 -10.91 8.58
N ALA A 175 -1.68 -11.67 7.49
CA ALA A 175 -2.39 -12.93 7.33
C ALA A 175 -2.04 -13.92 8.45
N GLY A 176 -0.74 -14.13 8.72
CA GLY A 176 -0.29 -14.99 9.80
C GLY A 176 -0.72 -14.50 11.20
N TYR A 177 -0.94 -13.19 11.39
CA TYR A 177 -1.52 -12.66 12.61
C TYR A 177 -3.02 -12.97 12.73
N LEU A 178 -3.78 -12.77 11.65
CA LEU A 178 -5.22 -13.01 11.59
C LEU A 178 -5.56 -14.50 11.77
N GLU A 179 -4.74 -15.40 11.22
CA GLU A 179 -4.88 -16.85 11.39
C GLU A 179 -4.66 -17.29 12.85
N ARG A 180 -3.74 -16.65 13.56
CA ARG A 180 -3.35 -17.06 14.93
C ARG A 180 -4.23 -16.47 16.01
N ARG A 181 -4.85 -15.31 15.77
CA ARG A 181 -5.60 -14.56 16.78
C ARG A 181 -7.08 -14.55 16.44
N PRO A 182 -7.95 -15.12 17.29
CA PRO A 182 -9.39 -14.92 17.14
C PRO A 182 -9.72 -13.45 17.41
N LEU A 183 -10.27 -12.78 16.40
CA LEU A 183 -10.69 -11.39 16.45
C LEU A 183 -12.22 -11.29 16.33
N PRO A 184 -12.84 -10.18 16.79
CA PRO A 184 -14.23 -9.91 16.50
C PRO A 184 -14.50 -9.99 14.99
N PRO A 185 -15.65 -10.53 14.53
CA PRO A 185 -15.90 -10.80 13.10
C PRO A 185 -15.65 -9.59 12.19
N GLN A 186 -16.09 -8.40 12.61
CA GLN A 186 -15.88 -7.15 11.86
C GLN A 186 -14.40 -6.77 11.74
N THR A 187 -13.63 -6.89 12.83
CA THR A 187 -12.19 -6.60 12.83
C THR A 187 -11.44 -7.63 12.01
N ASN A 188 -11.81 -8.91 12.10
CA ASN A 188 -11.21 -9.98 11.31
C ASN A 188 -11.43 -9.76 9.81
N GLN A 189 -12.68 -9.45 9.42
CA GLN A 189 -13.05 -9.18 8.04
C GLN A 189 -12.32 -7.95 7.47
N ALA A 190 -12.20 -6.87 8.26
CA ALA A 190 -11.42 -5.69 7.85
C ALA A 190 -9.92 -6.01 7.69
N GLY A 191 -9.35 -6.82 8.58
CA GLY A 191 -7.96 -7.26 8.47
C GLY A 191 -7.71 -8.07 7.22
N TRP A 192 -8.58 -9.04 6.92
CA TRP A 192 -8.46 -9.86 5.72
C TRP A 192 -8.70 -9.06 4.42
N ALA A 193 -9.64 -8.12 4.42
CA ALA A 193 -9.84 -7.21 3.28
C ALA A 193 -8.54 -6.45 2.95
N VAL A 194 -7.86 -5.94 3.97
CA VAL A 194 -6.57 -5.26 3.82
C VAL A 194 -5.46 -6.21 3.35
N ALA A 195 -5.45 -7.46 3.83
CA ALA A 195 -4.49 -8.46 3.35
C ALA A 195 -4.67 -8.76 1.86
N ILE A 196 -5.91 -8.87 1.39
CA ILE A 196 -6.25 -9.03 -0.03
C ILE A 196 -5.82 -7.79 -0.84
N ASP A 197 -6.11 -6.58 -0.35
CA ASP A 197 -5.73 -5.33 -1.03
C ASP A 197 -4.21 -5.19 -1.16
N LEU A 198 -3.44 -5.63 -0.14
CA LEU A 198 -1.98 -5.70 -0.18
C LEU A 198 -1.47 -6.73 -1.21
N GLU A 199 -2.07 -7.92 -1.26
CA GLU A 199 -1.72 -8.98 -2.22
C GLU A 199 -1.93 -8.50 -3.66
N ALA A 200 -3.10 -7.91 -3.94
CA ALA A 200 -3.43 -7.35 -5.24
C ALA A 200 -2.46 -6.24 -5.67
N LEU A 201 -2.10 -5.34 -4.75
CA LEU A 201 -1.13 -4.29 -5.04
C LEU A 201 0.28 -4.84 -5.27
N ALA A 202 0.73 -5.80 -4.46
CA ALA A 202 2.04 -6.43 -4.61
C ALA A 202 2.20 -7.06 -6.00
N LEU A 203 1.19 -7.83 -6.42
CA LEU A 203 1.11 -8.42 -7.75
C LEU A 203 1.22 -7.36 -8.84
N LYS A 204 0.44 -6.28 -8.74
CA LYS A 204 0.49 -5.19 -9.72
C LYS A 204 1.90 -4.60 -9.85
N ARG A 205 2.66 -4.54 -8.75
CA ARG A 205 4.07 -4.08 -8.75
C ARG A 205 5.02 -5.12 -9.35
N ASP A 206 4.84 -6.40 -9.08
CA ASP A 206 5.63 -7.46 -9.71
C ASP A 206 5.46 -7.46 -11.24
N VAL A 207 4.24 -7.23 -11.73
CA VAL A 207 3.95 -7.08 -13.15
C VAL A 207 4.65 -5.84 -13.73
N GLN A 208 4.54 -4.69 -13.07
CA GLN A 208 5.20 -3.44 -13.51
C GLN A 208 6.72 -3.54 -13.55
N THR A 209 7.32 -4.32 -12.64
CA THR A 209 8.76 -4.54 -12.56
C THR A 209 9.26 -5.66 -13.47
N GLY A 210 8.34 -6.39 -14.14
CA GLY A 210 8.66 -7.49 -15.05
C GLY A 210 9.05 -8.78 -14.36
N GLN A 211 8.76 -8.94 -13.06
CA GLN A 211 8.95 -10.22 -12.36
C GLN A 211 7.94 -11.28 -12.81
N ILE A 212 6.74 -10.86 -13.23
CA ILE A 212 5.69 -11.74 -13.76
C ILE A 212 5.47 -11.40 -15.23
N ILE A 213 5.33 -12.43 -16.06
CA ILE A 213 5.06 -12.27 -17.50
C ILE A 213 3.65 -11.71 -17.68
N SER A 214 3.54 -10.50 -18.23
CA SER A 214 2.26 -9.90 -18.62
C SER A 214 1.89 -10.30 -20.05
N ARG A 215 0.65 -10.74 -20.26
CA ARG A 215 0.05 -11.03 -21.56
C ARG A 215 -1.20 -10.20 -21.75
N GLN A 216 -1.21 -9.38 -22.78
CA GLN A 216 -2.39 -8.60 -23.15
C GLN A 216 -3.33 -9.44 -24.01
N ILE A 217 -4.60 -9.53 -23.64
CA ILE A 217 -5.64 -10.14 -24.47
C ILE A 217 -6.21 -9.07 -25.38
N GLY A 218 -5.62 -8.93 -26.56
CA GLY A 218 -5.95 -7.88 -27.53
C GLY A 218 -7.22 -8.13 -28.35
N GLU A 219 -7.73 -9.37 -28.39
CA GLU A 219 -8.95 -9.69 -29.11
C GLU A 219 -10.17 -9.61 -28.17
N PRO A 220 -11.23 -8.86 -28.55
CA PRO A 220 -12.38 -8.63 -27.68
C PRO A 220 -13.26 -9.86 -27.41
N ASN A 221 -13.04 -11.00 -28.09
CA ASN A 221 -13.85 -12.21 -27.95
C ASN A 221 -13.02 -13.49 -28.21
N ALA A 222 -12.08 -13.79 -27.32
CA ALA A 222 -11.32 -15.04 -27.43
C ALA A 222 -12.22 -16.22 -27.08
N VAL A 223 -12.27 -17.25 -27.92
CA VAL A 223 -13.05 -18.47 -27.65
C VAL A 223 -12.11 -19.62 -27.30
N LEU A 224 -12.25 -20.16 -26.10
CA LEU A 224 -11.55 -21.35 -25.63
C LEU A 224 -12.49 -22.55 -25.74
N ASN A 225 -12.26 -23.34 -26.80
CA ASN A 225 -13.00 -24.59 -27.07
C ASN A 225 -12.34 -25.84 -26.47
N SER A 226 -11.19 -25.68 -25.81
CA SER A 226 -10.43 -26.77 -25.20
C SER A 226 -9.88 -26.34 -23.85
N ILE A 227 -9.54 -27.32 -23.01
CA ILE A 227 -8.87 -27.10 -21.74
C ILE A 227 -7.57 -26.32 -21.96
N LEU A 228 -7.42 -25.18 -21.27
CA LEU A 228 -6.18 -24.41 -21.23
C LEU A 228 -5.48 -24.70 -19.90
N LEU A 229 -4.32 -25.37 -19.96
CA LEU A 229 -3.49 -25.59 -18.78
C LEU A 229 -2.49 -24.45 -18.59
N LEU A 230 -2.49 -23.86 -17.40
CA LEU A 230 -1.55 -22.84 -16.95
C LEU A 230 -0.73 -23.37 -15.79
N ASP A 231 0.56 -23.60 -16.05
CA ASP A 231 1.52 -24.22 -15.14
C ASP A 231 2.74 -23.32 -14.85
N HIS A 232 2.65 -22.04 -15.22
CA HIS A 232 3.66 -21.01 -14.95
C HIS A 232 2.97 -19.71 -14.50
N ASP A 233 3.69 -18.91 -13.72
CA ASP A 233 3.19 -17.61 -13.25
C ASP A 233 2.95 -16.67 -14.43
N VAL A 234 1.71 -16.18 -14.55
CA VAL A 234 1.32 -15.31 -15.65
C VAL A 234 0.26 -14.30 -15.20
N HIS A 235 0.39 -13.10 -15.74
CA HIS A 235 -0.59 -12.04 -15.59
C HIS A 235 -1.27 -11.79 -16.93
N PHE A 236 -2.57 -12.02 -16.99
CA PHE A 236 -3.38 -11.63 -18.13
C PHE A 236 -4.02 -10.27 -17.85
N GLN A 237 -3.79 -9.34 -18.76
CA GLN A 237 -4.37 -8.01 -18.71
C GLN A 237 -5.31 -7.80 -19.90
N GLY A 238 -6.54 -7.41 -19.60
CA GLY A 238 -7.53 -7.00 -20.59
C GLY A 238 -7.97 -5.54 -20.39
N GLU A 239 -8.97 -5.14 -21.16
CA GLU A 239 -9.79 -3.95 -20.90
C GLU A 239 -11.26 -4.36 -21.04
N HIS A 240 -11.68 -5.28 -20.18
CA HIS A 240 -12.92 -6.06 -20.30
C HIS A 240 -13.00 -6.87 -21.61
N SER A 241 -11.85 -7.43 -22.01
CA SER A 241 -11.81 -8.42 -23.09
C SER A 241 -12.54 -9.69 -22.63
N VAL A 242 -13.42 -10.24 -23.47
CA VAL A 242 -14.20 -11.42 -23.11
C VAL A 242 -13.50 -12.69 -23.55
N ILE A 243 -13.30 -13.62 -22.61
CA ILE A 243 -12.93 -15.01 -22.90
C ILE A 243 -14.16 -15.88 -22.78
N PHE A 244 -14.62 -16.44 -23.90
CA PHE A 244 -15.67 -17.46 -23.91
C PHE A 244 -15.06 -18.83 -23.60
N VAL A 245 -15.34 -19.36 -22.41
CA VAL A 245 -14.87 -20.66 -21.95
C VAL A 245 -15.99 -21.68 -22.09
N ASN A 246 -15.82 -22.62 -23.03
CA ASN A 246 -16.77 -23.73 -23.22
C ASN A 246 -16.42 -24.96 -22.38
N ASP A 247 -15.17 -25.07 -21.92
CA ASP A 247 -14.68 -26.14 -21.06
C ASP A 247 -14.12 -25.55 -19.76
N MET A 248 -12.79 -25.50 -19.58
CA MET A 248 -12.16 -24.89 -18.39
C MET A 248 -10.75 -24.36 -18.65
N ILE A 249 -10.34 -23.34 -17.87
CA ILE A 249 -8.95 -22.94 -17.70
C ILE A 249 -8.48 -23.55 -16.38
N THR A 250 -7.41 -24.31 -16.47
CA THR A 250 -6.91 -25.14 -15.39
C THR A 250 -5.57 -24.62 -14.93
N ILE A 251 -5.44 -24.35 -13.63
CA ILE A 251 -4.23 -23.79 -13.04
C ILE A 251 -3.57 -24.83 -12.14
N LYS A 252 -2.27 -25.05 -12.32
CA LYS A 252 -1.52 -26.11 -11.63
C LYS A 252 -0.16 -25.61 -11.15
N GLY A 253 0.09 -25.63 -9.85
CA GLY A 253 1.39 -25.27 -9.27
C GLY A 253 1.90 -23.88 -9.64
N ALA A 254 1.01 -22.96 -10.02
CA ALA A 254 1.33 -21.64 -10.54
C ALA A 254 0.43 -20.57 -9.93
N PHE A 255 0.89 -19.32 -9.97
CA PHE A 255 0.11 -18.14 -9.63
C PHE A 255 -0.34 -17.41 -10.89
N VAL A 256 -1.65 -17.43 -11.14
CA VAL A 256 -2.24 -16.86 -12.37
C VAL A 256 -3.17 -15.73 -12.02
N THR A 257 -3.09 -14.64 -12.78
CA THR A 257 -3.88 -13.45 -12.48
C THR A 257 -4.59 -12.95 -13.72
N PHE A 258 -5.84 -12.53 -13.54
CA PHE A 258 -6.71 -12.02 -14.59
C PHE A 258 -7.21 -10.65 -14.17
N ASP A 259 -6.74 -9.60 -14.84
CA ASP A 259 -7.12 -8.22 -14.56
C ASP A 259 -7.93 -7.65 -15.72
N LYS A 260 -9.15 -7.20 -15.42
CA LYS A 260 -10.12 -6.68 -16.38
C LYS A 260 -10.39 -7.64 -17.55
N ILE A 261 -10.65 -8.90 -17.23
CA ILE A 261 -10.97 -9.93 -18.22
C ILE A 261 -12.32 -10.52 -17.85
N ASP A 262 -13.28 -10.34 -18.76
CA ASP A 262 -14.60 -10.89 -18.56
C ASP A 262 -14.63 -12.35 -19.04
N PHE A 263 -15.38 -13.19 -18.34
CA PHE A 263 -15.54 -14.60 -18.69
C PHE A 263 -16.97 -14.85 -19.12
N GLY A 264 -17.13 -15.41 -20.32
CA GLY A 264 -18.41 -15.85 -20.87
C GLY A 264 -18.42 -17.36 -21.12
N GLY A 265 -19.59 -17.92 -21.43
CA GLY A 265 -19.71 -19.28 -21.97
C GLY A 265 -20.49 -20.25 -21.08
N SER A 266 -20.49 -21.53 -21.44
CA SER A 266 -21.22 -22.57 -20.71
C SER A 266 -20.34 -23.41 -19.77
N GLY A 267 -19.03 -23.23 -19.81
CA GLY A 267 -18.07 -24.03 -19.04
C GLY A 267 -17.89 -23.58 -17.59
N THR A 268 -16.80 -24.07 -16.99
CA THR A 268 -16.28 -23.64 -15.69
C THR A 268 -14.98 -22.88 -15.90
N PRO A 269 -15.01 -21.54 -15.98
CA PRO A 269 -13.89 -20.74 -16.46
C PRO A 269 -12.57 -21.05 -15.76
N LEU A 270 -12.57 -21.12 -14.43
CA LEU A 270 -11.35 -21.28 -13.64
C LEU A 270 -11.45 -22.48 -12.70
N VAL A 271 -10.45 -23.36 -12.75
CA VAL A 271 -10.31 -24.53 -11.87
C VAL A 271 -8.85 -24.63 -11.39
N LEU A 272 -8.67 -24.75 -10.07
CA LEU A 272 -7.36 -25.02 -9.45
C LEU A 272 -7.17 -26.53 -9.27
N LEU A 273 -6.04 -27.09 -9.69
CA LEU A 273 -5.79 -28.54 -9.60
C LEU A 273 -5.03 -29.01 -8.36
N ASP A 274 -4.35 -28.11 -7.66
CA ASP A 274 -3.54 -28.46 -6.49
C ASP A 274 -3.48 -27.30 -5.50
N ASP A 275 -3.09 -27.60 -4.26
CA ASP A 275 -3.01 -26.63 -3.16
C ASP A 275 -1.93 -25.54 -3.37
N ARG A 276 -1.08 -25.69 -4.39
CA ARG A 276 -0.06 -24.69 -4.75
C ARG A 276 -0.56 -23.73 -5.83
N ALA A 277 -1.58 -24.12 -6.59
CA ALA A 277 -2.23 -23.30 -7.57
C ALA A 277 -3.00 -22.18 -6.85
N THR A 278 -2.75 -20.95 -7.26
CA THR A 278 -3.41 -19.78 -6.72
C THR A 278 -3.84 -18.89 -7.87
N ALA A 279 -5.01 -18.26 -7.73
CA ALA A 279 -5.49 -17.33 -8.75
C ALA A 279 -6.03 -16.06 -8.13
N LEU A 280 -5.81 -14.94 -8.82
CA LEU A 280 -6.42 -13.65 -8.50
C LEU A 280 -7.18 -13.14 -9.72
N VAL A 281 -8.46 -12.83 -9.53
CA VAL A 281 -9.31 -12.22 -10.57
C VAL A 281 -9.73 -10.84 -10.09
N SER A 282 -9.40 -9.81 -10.85
CA SER A 282 -9.70 -8.42 -10.53
C SER A 282 -10.53 -7.72 -11.59
N ASP A 283 -11.43 -6.84 -11.15
CA ASP A 283 -12.18 -5.90 -12.00
C ASP A 283 -12.87 -6.58 -13.20
N SER A 284 -13.53 -7.72 -12.97
CA SER A 284 -13.99 -8.62 -14.03
C SER A 284 -15.46 -9.03 -13.87
N ILE A 285 -16.13 -9.33 -14.99
CA ILE A 285 -17.49 -9.85 -15.02
C ILE A 285 -17.46 -11.33 -15.42
N LEU A 286 -18.12 -12.18 -14.62
CA LEU A 286 -18.26 -13.59 -14.89
C LEU A 286 -19.71 -13.91 -15.25
N GLN A 287 -19.93 -14.28 -16.50
CA GLN A 287 -21.20 -14.75 -17.04
C GLN A 287 -21.00 -16.13 -17.67
N ALA A 288 -20.75 -17.13 -16.82
CA ALA A 288 -20.41 -18.49 -17.23
C ALA A 288 -21.46 -19.52 -16.80
N GLY A 289 -21.31 -20.76 -17.23
CA GLY A 289 -22.20 -21.85 -16.83
C GLY A 289 -22.11 -22.13 -15.34
N ALA A 290 -20.91 -22.39 -14.83
CA ALA A 290 -20.65 -22.57 -13.41
C ALA A 290 -19.29 -21.99 -13.00
N GLN A 291 -19.10 -21.61 -11.73
CA GLN A 291 -17.79 -21.22 -11.21
C GLN A 291 -17.60 -21.70 -9.78
N ILE A 292 -16.45 -22.34 -9.53
CA ILE A 292 -15.98 -22.74 -8.19
C ILE A 292 -15.26 -21.55 -7.56
N LEU A 293 -15.64 -21.15 -6.35
CA LEU A 293 -15.02 -19.99 -5.70
C LEU A 293 -13.74 -20.30 -4.91
N ASP A 294 -13.50 -21.57 -4.57
CA ASP A 294 -12.44 -22.03 -3.68
C ASP A 294 -11.03 -21.67 -4.17
N GLY A 295 -10.19 -21.19 -3.24
CA GLY A 295 -8.76 -20.94 -3.49
C GLY A 295 -8.46 -19.79 -4.46
N ILE A 296 -9.49 -19.12 -4.98
CA ILE A 296 -9.37 -17.96 -5.87
C ILE A 296 -9.66 -16.69 -5.07
N THR A 297 -8.77 -15.71 -5.20
CA THR A 297 -8.96 -14.36 -4.66
C THR A 297 -9.74 -13.53 -5.68
N TRP A 298 -10.95 -13.10 -5.31
CA TRP A 298 -11.86 -12.33 -6.16
C TRP A 298 -11.92 -10.88 -5.68
N VAL A 299 -11.55 -9.92 -6.52
CA VAL A 299 -11.49 -8.48 -6.19
C VAL A 299 -12.30 -7.67 -7.19
N ASN A 300 -13.32 -6.94 -6.75
CA ASN A 300 -14.20 -6.14 -7.62
C ASN A 300 -14.84 -6.96 -8.75
N VAL A 301 -15.27 -8.18 -8.43
CA VAL A 301 -15.83 -9.12 -9.41
C VAL A 301 -17.35 -9.14 -9.34
N ARG A 302 -17.99 -9.23 -10.52
CA ARG A 302 -19.44 -9.41 -10.61
C ARG A 302 -19.78 -10.73 -11.29
N PHE A 303 -20.42 -11.61 -10.55
CA PHE A 303 -21.02 -12.82 -11.09
C PHE A 303 -22.43 -12.50 -11.60
N GLU A 304 -22.71 -12.83 -12.85
CA GLU A 304 -24.01 -12.66 -13.49
C GLU A 304 -24.50 -13.98 -14.06
N LYS A 305 -25.73 -14.39 -13.72
CA LYS A 305 -26.37 -15.59 -14.32
C LYS A 305 -25.50 -16.86 -14.26
N THR A 306 -24.60 -16.93 -13.28
CA THR A 306 -23.63 -18.00 -13.12
C THR A 306 -24.08 -18.92 -11.99
N ARG A 307 -23.90 -20.23 -12.17
CA ARG A 307 -24.09 -21.20 -11.09
C ARG A 307 -22.86 -21.18 -10.16
N ILE A 308 -23.07 -20.89 -8.88
CA ILE A 308 -21.97 -20.74 -7.92
C ILE A 308 -21.76 -22.05 -7.18
N LEU A 309 -20.51 -22.53 -7.18
CA LEU A 309 -20.06 -23.73 -6.50
C LEU A 309 -19.03 -23.35 -5.42
N TYR A 310 -19.07 -24.05 -4.29
CA TYR A 310 -18.14 -23.87 -3.18
C TYR A 310 -17.92 -25.23 -2.51
N ASN A 311 -16.66 -25.66 -2.39
CA ASN A 311 -16.29 -26.97 -1.83
C ASN A 311 -15.55 -26.80 -0.50
N GLU A 312 -15.95 -25.83 0.31
CA GLU A 312 -15.39 -25.55 1.64
C GLU A 312 -13.90 -25.14 1.67
N GLY A 313 -13.34 -24.71 0.53
CA GLY A 313 -11.97 -24.22 0.47
C GLY A 313 -11.82 -22.81 1.06
N PRO A 314 -10.58 -22.28 1.11
CA PRO A 314 -10.36 -20.87 1.38
C PRO A 314 -11.18 -19.99 0.43
N LEU A 315 -11.85 -18.98 0.97
CA LEU A 315 -12.68 -18.06 0.20
C LEU A 315 -12.26 -16.62 0.49
N ARG A 316 -11.89 -15.88 -0.55
CA ARG A 316 -11.46 -14.48 -0.45
C ARG A 316 -12.24 -13.63 -1.44
N LEU A 317 -13.33 -13.02 -0.97
CA LEU A 317 -14.19 -12.13 -1.75
C LEU A 317 -14.01 -10.69 -1.27
N ARG A 318 -13.55 -9.80 -2.14
CA ARG A 318 -13.41 -8.36 -1.87
C ARG A 318 -14.24 -7.57 -2.87
N ASN A 319 -15.27 -6.87 -2.38
CA ASN A 319 -16.17 -6.07 -3.22
C ASN A 319 -16.80 -6.89 -4.37
N VAL A 320 -17.26 -8.10 -4.05
CA VAL A 320 -17.85 -9.05 -5.01
C VAL A 320 -19.36 -8.98 -4.97
N SER A 321 -20.01 -9.03 -6.13
CA SER A 321 -21.47 -9.04 -6.26
C SER A 321 -21.97 -10.25 -7.04
N PHE A 322 -23.16 -10.73 -6.67
CA PHE A 322 -23.84 -11.85 -7.31
C PHE A 322 -25.21 -11.38 -7.80
N LYS A 323 -25.41 -11.39 -9.11
CA LYS A 323 -26.63 -10.91 -9.76
C LYS A 323 -27.28 -12.03 -10.57
N ASP A 324 -28.53 -12.34 -10.27
CA ASP A 324 -29.31 -13.38 -10.95
C ASP A 324 -28.59 -14.75 -11.03
N CYS A 325 -27.74 -15.06 -10.03
CA CYS A 325 -26.96 -16.29 -9.98
C CYS A 325 -27.78 -17.47 -9.46
N ASP A 326 -27.42 -18.68 -9.89
CA ASP A 326 -27.97 -19.92 -9.33
C ASP A 326 -27.12 -20.34 -8.12
N LEU A 327 -27.76 -20.39 -6.94
CA LEU A 327 -27.11 -20.63 -5.65
C LEU A 327 -27.54 -21.95 -5.01
N ARG A 328 -28.20 -22.84 -5.77
CA ARG A 328 -28.75 -24.10 -5.24
C ARG A 328 -27.69 -25.02 -4.64
N ASP A 329 -26.45 -24.95 -5.13
CA ASP A 329 -25.33 -25.76 -4.60
C ASP A 329 -24.64 -25.14 -3.38
N LEU A 330 -25.10 -23.98 -2.92
CA LEU A 330 -24.72 -23.41 -1.62
C LEU A 330 -25.74 -23.77 -0.53
N GLU A 331 -26.73 -24.62 -0.86
CA GLU A 331 -27.70 -25.12 0.10
C GLU A 331 -27.10 -26.28 0.92
N PRO A 332 -27.52 -26.47 2.20
CA PRO A 332 -26.80 -27.26 3.21
C PRO A 332 -26.40 -28.68 2.76
N PRO A 333 -25.30 -29.22 3.31
CA PRO A 333 -25.26 -29.53 4.75
C PRO A 333 -24.24 -28.76 5.60
N PHE A 334 -23.41 -27.89 5.04
CA PHE A 334 -22.27 -27.32 5.78
C PHE A 334 -22.51 -25.90 6.33
N HIS A 335 -21.85 -25.57 7.46
CA HIS A 335 -22.08 -24.31 8.18
C HIS A 335 -21.57 -23.06 7.43
N ASN A 336 -20.48 -23.17 6.66
CA ASN A 336 -19.88 -22.01 6.00
C ASN A 336 -20.64 -21.62 4.72
N GLU A 337 -21.19 -22.60 4.00
CA GLU A 337 -22.11 -22.40 2.88
C GLU A 337 -23.33 -21.57 3.30
N GLN A 338 -23.88 -21.84 4.50
CA GLN A 338 -25.02 -21.10 5.03
C GLN A 338 -24.70 -19.63 5.30
N GLU A 339 -23.53 -19.33 5.88
CA GLU A 339 -23.12 -17.94 6.14
C GLU A 339 -22.84 -17.21 4.82
N LEU A 340 -22.14 -17.84 3.87
CA LEU A 340 -21.93 -17.25 2.54
C LEU A 340 -23.26 -16.97 1.83
N LEU A 341 -24.16 -17.96 1.78
CA LEU A 341 -25.48 -17.83 1.18
C LEU A 341 -26.31 -16.73 1.84
N LYS A 342 -26.25 -16.64 3.17
CA LYS A 342 -26.89 -15.57 3.94
C LYS A 342 -26.34 -14.20 3.53
N ARG A 343 -25.01 -14.03 3.45
CA ARG A 343 -24.39 -12.77 3.02
C ARG A 343 -24.78 -12.38 1.61
N ILE A 344 -24.80 -13.34 0.68
CA ILE A 344 -25.23 -13.10 -0.71
C ILE A 344 -26.69 -12.60 -0.74
N ARG A 345 -27.57 -13.24 0.03
CA ARG A 345 -29.00 -12.86 0.11
C ARG A 345 -29.19 -11.49 0.75
N GLU A 346 -28.49 -11.19 1.85
CA GLU A 346 -28.53 -9.89 2.54
C GLU A 346 -27.97 -8.74 1.69
N ALA A 347 -26.99 -9.03 0.82
CA ALA A 347 -26.41 -8.02 -0.05
C ALA A 347 -27.34 -7.60 -1.19
N HIS A 348 -28.36 -8.40 -1.55
CA HIS A 348 -29.34 -8.08 -2.61
C HIS A 348 -28.69 -7.63 -3.94
N GLY A 349 -27.62 -8.32 -4.36
CA GLY A 349 -26.87 -8.01 -5.57
C GLY A 349 -25.91 -6.81 -5.46
N GLN A 350 -25.83 -6.15 -4.29
CA GLN A 350 -24.78 -5.18 -4.00
C GLN A 350 -23.45 -5.91 -3.71
N PRO A 351 -22.31 -5.25 -3.97
CA PRO A 351 -21.03 -5.86 -3.68
C PRO A 351 -20.79 -5.94 -2.16
N PHE A 352 -20.20 -7.03 -1.72
CA PHE A 352 -19.79 -7.23 -0.33
C PHE A 352 -18.40 -7.84 -0.25
N THR A 353 -17.83 -7.84 0.94
CA THR A 353 -16.55 -8.50 1.24
C THR A 353 -16.83 -9.68 2.15
N TYR A 354 -16.24 -10.82 1.90
CA TYR A 354 -16.37 -12.00 2.74
C TYR A 354 -15.10 -12.83 2.63
N VAL A 355 -14.56 -13.23 3.79
CA VAL A 355 -13.35 -14.04 3.84
C VAL A 355 -13.57 -15.19 4.79
N TYR A 356 -13.25 -16.38 4.32
CA TYR A 356 -13.24 -17.62 5.08
C TYR A 356 -11.90 -18.31 4.85
N GLU A 357 -11.17 -18.56 5.93
CA GLU A 357 -9.93 -19.32 5.91
C GLU A 357 -10.15 -20.52 6.83
N PRO A 358 -10.21 -21.76 6.30
CA PRO A 358 -10.31 -22.93 7.14
C PRO A 358 -9.07 -23.00 8.03
N VAL A 359 -9.27 -23.05 9.34
CA VAL A 359 -8.16 -23.25 10.28
C VAL A 359 -7.52 -24.58 9.90
N ALA A 360 -6.27 -24.55 9.43
CA ALA A 360 -5.52 -25.76 9.12
C ALA A 360 -5.66 -26.71 10.31
N ALA A 361 -6.33 -27.84 10.11
CA ALA A 361 -6.48 -28.84 11.15
C ALA A 361 -5.08 -29.11 11.69
N ALA A 362 -4.88 -28.89 13.00
CA ALA A 362 -3.60 -29.17 13.63
C ALA A 362 -3.15 -30.54 13.14
N PRO A 363 -1.91 -30.68 12.61
CA PRO A 363 -1.46 -31.95 12.05
C PRO A 363 -1.76 -33.02 13.10
N ALA A 364 -2.58 -34.01 12.70
CA ALA A 364 -3.02 -35.07 13.59
C ALA A 364 -1.77 -35.53 14.34
N THR A 365 -1.75 -35.26 15.66
CA THR A 365 -0.63 -35.65 16.48
C THR A 365 -0.51 -37.15 16.29
N MET A 366 0.54 -37.59 15.60
CA MET A 366 0.79 -39.01 15.45
C MET A 366 0.69 -39.62 16.84
N PRO A 367 -0.08 -40.70 17.04
CA PRO A 367 -0.14 -41.37 18.33
C PRO A 367 1.31 -41.64 18.74
N ARG A 368 1.70 -41.10 19.90
CA ARG A 368 3.03 -41.33 20.48
C ARG A 368 3.29 -42.83 20.39
N GLN A 369 4.33 -43.20 19.66
CA GLN A 369 4.80 -44.58 19.65
C GLN A 369 4.95 -45.01 21.12
N PRO A 370 4.41 -46.18 21.51
CA PRO A 370 4.55 -46.66 22.86
C PRO A 370 6.04 -46.77 23.19
N THR A 371 6.42 -46.13 24.29
CA THR A 371 7.77 -46.18 24.84
C THR A 371 8.18 -47.65 24.95
N PRO A 372 9.30 -48.09 24.34
CA PRO A 372 9.75 -49.47 24.46
C PRO A 372 10.00 -49.76 25.94
N THR A 373 9.29 -50.76 26.46
CA THR A 373 9.47 -51.28 27.79
C THR A 373 10.87 -51.91 27.85
N PRO A 374 11.71 -51.58 28.85
CA PRO A 374 13.00 -52.24 28.98
C PRO A 374 12.76 -53.72 29.29
N PHE A 375 13.28 -54.59 28.42
CA PHE A 375 13.37 -56.03 28.68
C PHE A 375 14.13 -56.23 29.99
N LYS A 376 13.51 -56.97 30.92
CA LYS A 376 14.16 -57.56 32.09
C LYS A 376 14.65 -58.96 31.77
#